data_AF-A0A4R2ZL94-F1
#
_entry.id   AF-A0A4R2ZL94-F1
#
_cell.length_a   1.000
_cell.length_b   1.000
_cell.length_c   1.000
_cell.angle_alpha   90.00
_cell.angle_beta   90.00
_cell.angle_gamma   90.00
#
_symmetry.space_group_name_H-M   'P 1'
#
loop_
_entity.id
_entity.type
_entity.pdbx_description
1 polymer ?
#
loop_
_entity_poly.entity_id
_entity_poly.type
_entity_poly.pdbx_seq_one_letter_code
_entity_poly.pdbx_strand_id
1 'polypeptide(L)' 'MGYPPAPPFGDPRPDVVMGKVAVAVDKIRAAGKIPGTLATLDEIPHWRAKGVQFFYVHSDPFLRRGLAAVKSALA' A
#
# COMPACT_ATOMS: atom_id res chain seq x y z
N MET A 1 -6.06 -10.31 -5.90
CA MET A 1 -4.85 -9.91 -6.66
C MET A 1 -3.73 -9.73 -5.65
N GLY A 2 -2.72 -10.62 -5.64
CA GLY A 2 -1.64 -10.58 -4.66
C GLY A 2 -0.47 -11.46 -5.09
N TYR A 3 0.74 -11.03 -4.75
CA TYR A 3 1.98 -11.80 -4.95
C TYR A 3 1.95 -13.02 -4.02
N PRO A 4 1.94 -14.27 -4.53
CA PRO A 4 1.93 -15.45 -3.67
C PRO A 4 3.36 -15.82 -3.21
N PRO A 5 3.52 -16.30 -1.95
CA PRO A 5 2.50 -16.33 -0.92
C PRO A 5 2.16 -14.91 -0.46
N ALA A 6 0.87 -14.64 -0.26
CA ALA A 6 0.46 -13.35 0.28
C ALA A 6 1.03 -13.21 1.69
N PRO A 7 1.67 -12.07 2.03
CA PRO A 7 2.14 -11.85 3.38
C PRO A 7 0.95 -11.91 4.36
N PRO A 8 1.16 -12.35 5.61
CA PRO A 8 0.17 -12.25 6.66
C PRO A 8 -0.43 -10.86 6.76
N PHE A 9 -1.67 -10.79 7.24
CA PHE A 9 -2.32 -9.49 7.42
C PHE A 9 -1.53 -8.61 8.40
N GLY A 10 -1.24 -7.38 7.98
CA GLY A 10 -0.47 -6.41 8.77
C GLY A 10 1.04 -6.45 8.51
N ASP A 11 1.55 -7.50 7.86
CA ASP A 11 2.96 -7.57 7.50
C ASP A 11 3.28 -6.65 6.32
N PRO A 12 4.52 -6.11 6.27
CA PRO A 12 4.97 -5.30 5.16
C PRO A 12 4.96 -6.11 3.85
N ARG A 13 4.75 -5.40 2.75
CA ARG A 13 4.82 -5.97 1.41
C ARG A 13 6.25 -6.47 1.14
N PRO A 14 6.44 -7.63 0.47
CA PRO A 14 7.77 -8.12 0.14
C PRO A 14 8.61 -7.11 -0.66
N ASP A 15 9.90 -7.02 -0.34
CA ASP A 15 10.84 -6.07 -0.97
C ASP A 15 10.89 -6.21 -2.50
N VAL A 16 10.81 -7.43 -3.01
CA VAL A 16 10.77 -7.69 -4.46
C VAL A 16 9.59 -6.99 -5.13
N VAL A 17 8.43 -6.93 -4.47
CA VAL A 17 7.25 -6.25 -4.98
C VAL A 17 7.45 -4.73 -4.89
N MET A 18 7.97 -4.24 -3.76
CA MET A 18 8.29 -2.82 -3.58
C MET A 18 9.28 -2.32 -4.65
N GLY A 19 10.30 -3.12 -4.95
CA GLY A 19 11.28 -2.83 -6.00
C GLY A 19 10.65 -2.78 -7.39
N LYS A 20 9.76 -3.73 -7.73
CA LYS A 20 9.05 -3.70 -9.03
C LYS A 20 8.11 -2.51 -9.16
N VAL A 21 7.41 -2.14 -8.10
CA VAL A 21 6.58 -0.92 -8.08
C VAL A 21 7.45 0.32 -8.27
N ALA A 22 8.61 0.39 -7.61
CA ALA A 22 9.54 1.52 -7.79
C ALA A 22 10.00 1.66 -9.26
N VAL A 23 10.37 0.56 -9.91
CA VAL A 23 10.74 0.58 -11.34
C VAL A 23 9.60 1.11 -12.21
N ALA A 24 8.35 0.75 -11.91
CA ALA A 24 7.20 1.25 -12.65
C ALA A 24 6.98 2.76 -12.41
N VAL A 25 7.07 3.21 -11.16
CA VAL A 25 6.99 4.63 -10.78
C VAL A 25 8.04 5.44 -11.52
N ASP A 26 9.29 4.98 -11.55
CA ASP A 26 10.39 5.68 -12.21
C ASP A 26 10.17 5.78 -13.73
N LYS A 27 9.68 4.71 -14.37
CA LYS A 27 9.34 4.73 -15.81
C LYS A 27 8.22 5.71 -16.14
N ILE A 28 7.16 5.75 -15.32
CA ILE A 28 6.03 6.66 -15.51
C ILE A 28 6.51 8.12 -15.39
N ARG A 29 7.36 8.40 -14.39
CA ARG A 29 7.94 9.74 -14.20
C ARG A 29 8.87 10.13 -15.34
N ALA A 30 9.72 9.22 -15.80
CA ALA A 30 10.60 9.45 -16.95
C ALA A 30 9.81 9.79 -18.23
N ALA A 31 8.59 9.28 -18.35
CA ALA A 31 7.66 9.61 -19.43
C ALA A 31 6.90 10.95 -19.21
N GLY A 32 7.23 11.73 -18.18
CA GLY A 32 6.56 12.99 -17.86
C GLY A 32 5.13 12.83 -17.33
N LYS A 33 4.78 11.66 -16.80
CA LYS A 33 3.45 11.34 -16.27
C LYS A 33 3.45 11.28 -14.75
N ILE A 34 2.28 11.45 -14.15
CA ILE A 34 2.06 11.39 -12.70
C ILE A 34 1.74 9.95 -12.31
N PRO A 35 2.55 9.29 -11.46
CA PRO A 35 2.30 7.90 -11.08
C PRO A 35 1.25 7.77 -9.96
N GLY A 36 0.64 6.58 -9.94
CA GLY A 36 -0.25 6.11 -8.88
C GLY A 36 0.12 4.70 -8.42
N THR A 37 -0.25 4.33 -7.18
CA THR A 37 -0.04 2.97 -6.67
C THR A 37 -1.05 2.56 -5.59
N LEU A 38 -1.25 1.24 -5.43
CA LEU A 38 -1.90 0.68 -4.25
C LEU A 38 -0.94 0.81 -3.05
N ALA A 39 -1.39 1.44 -1.97
CA ALA A 39 -0.59 1.64 -0.77
C ALA A 39 -1.39 1.39 0.53
N THR A 40 -0.72 0.90 1.56
CA THR A 40 -1.17 1.02 2.95
C THR A 40 -0.86 2.41 3.50
N LEU A 41 -1.42 2.75 4.68
CA LEU A 41 -1.14 4.03 5.33
C LEU A 41 0.36 4.26 5.56
N ASP A 42 1.07 3.21 5.99
CA ASP A 42 2.50 3.26 6.32
C ASP A 42 3.38 3.42 5.07
N GLU A 43 2.90 2.97 3.91
CA GLU A 43 3.60 3.08 2.63
C GLU A 43 3.42 4.47 1.96
N ILE A 44 2.37 5.23 2.30
CA ILE A 44 2.06 6.52 1.64
C ILE A 44 3.24 7.51 1.72
N PRO A 45 3.90 7.75 2.88
CA PRO A 45 5.02 8.68 2.95
C PRO A 45 6.17 8.29 2.01
N HIS A 46 6.49 7.00 1.93
CA HIS A 46 7.53 6.48 1.04
C HIS A 46 7.22 6.79 -0.44
N TRP A 47 6.00 6.48 -0.87
CA TRP A 47 5.60 6.68 -2.26
C TRP A 47 5.43 8.13 -2.64
N ARG A 48 4.94 8.97 -1.70
CA ARG A 48 4.85 10.41 -1.88
C ARG A 48 6.24 11.03 -2.11
N ALA A 49 7.24 10.63 -1.33
CA ALA A 49 8.62 11.08 -1.51
C ALA A 49 9.21 10.69 -2.89
N LYS A 50 8.70 9.61 -3.51
CA LYS A 50 9.08 9.17 -4.87
C LYS A 50 8.26 9.81 -6.00
N GLY A 51 7.37 10.75 -5.67
CA GLY A 51 6.59 11.50 -6.66
C GLY A 51 5.26 10.84 -7.05
N VAL A 52 4.80 9.83 -6.31
CA VAL A 52 3.43 9.30 -6.46
C VAL A 52 2.42 10.30 -5.91
N GLN A 53 1.35 10.54 -6.66
CA GLN A 53 0.27 11.46 -6.25
C GLN A 53 -1.11 10.78 -6.18
N PHE A 54 -1.33 9.71 -6.95
CA PHE A 54 -2.59 8.96 -6.90
C PHE A 54 -2.46 7.71 -6.03
N PHE A 55 -3.25 7.61 -4.98
CA PHE A 55 -3.20 6.49 -4.05
C PHE A 55 -4.51 5.71 -4.07
N TYR A 56 -4.41 4.43 -4.40
CA TYR A 56 -5.48 3.48 -4.11
C TYR A 56 -5.19 2.87 -2.73
N VAL A 57 -5.93 3.31 -1.72
CA VAL A 57 -5.62 2.95 -0.32
C VAL A 57 -6.23 1.61 0.03
N HIS A 58 -5.42 0.72 0.61
CA HIS A 58 -5.91 -0.55 1.12
C HIS A 58 -6.76 -0.32 2.40
N SER A 59 -8.07 -0.57 2.30
CA SER A 59 -9.04 -0.28 3.37
C SER A 59 -9.20 -1.38 4.42
N ASP A 60 -8.85 -2.63 4.11
CA ASP A 60 -9.01 -3.79 5.02
C ASP A 60 -8.35 -3.55 6.40
N PRO A 61 -7.15 -2.95 6.51
CA PRO A 61 -6.55 -2.67 7.81
C PRO A 61 -7.33 -1.69 8.68
N PHE A 62 -8.08 -0.77 8.08
CA PHE A 62 -8.95 0.15 8.82
C PHE A 62 -10.20 -0.58 9.30
N LEU A 63 -10.81 -1.38 8.43
CA LEU A 63 -12.03 -2.15 8.74
C LEU A 63 -11.77 -3.14 9.88
N ARG A 64 -10.68 -3.91 9.82
CA ARG A 64 -10.37 -4.90 10.88
C ARG A 64 -10.10 -4.25 12.22
N ARG A 65 -9.33 -3.16 12.25
CA ARG A 65 -9.09 -2.40 13.49
C ARG A 65 -10.39 -1.85 14.07
N GLY A 66 -11.25 -1.28 13.23
CA GLY A 66 -12.57 -0.80 13.63
C GLY A 66 -13.45 -1.91 14.20
N LEU A 67 -13.56 -3.04 13.50
CA LEU A 67 -14.36 -4.19 13.95
C LEU A 67 -13.83 -4.80 15.25
N ALA A 68 -12.51 -4.87 15.43
CA ALA A 68 -11.90 -5.34 16.67
C ALA A 68 -12.23 -4.42 17.85
N ALA A 69 -12.20 -3.10 17.66
CA ALA A 69 -12.58 -2.13 18.68
C ALA A 69 -14.07 -2.26 19.06
N VAL A 70 -14.96 -2.40 18.07
CA VAL A 70 -16.39 -2.65 18.31
C VAL A 70 -16.59 -3.93 19.12
N LYS A 71 -15.94 -5.02 18.71
CA LYS A 71 -16.01 -6.30 19.42
C LYS A 71 -15.54 -6.18 20.88
N SER A 72 -14.47 -5.42 21.13
CA SER A 72 -13.97 -5.19 22.48
C SER A 72 -14.91 -4.35 23.35
N ALA A 73 -15.70 -3.46 22.77
CA ALA A 73 -16.64 -2.61 23.50
C ALA A 73 -17.97 -3.32 23.84
N LEU A 74 -18.27 -4.41 23.13
CA LEU A 74 -19.48 -5.23 23.32
C LEU A 74 -19.24 -6.46 24.23
N ALA A 75 -18.00 -6.68 24.66
CA ALA A 75 -17.60 -7.76 25.56
C ALA A 75 -17.52 -7.27 27.01
#